data_AF-A0A968ZTP2-F1
#
_entry.id   AF-A0A968ZTP2-F1
#
_cell.length_a   1.000
_cell.length_b   1.000
_cell.length_c   1.000
_cell.angle_alpha   90.00
_cell.angle_beta   90.00
_cell.angle_gamma   90.00
#
_symmetry.space_group_name_H-M   'P 1'
#
loop_
_entity.id
_entity.type
_entity.pdbx_description
1 polymer ?
#
loop_
_entity_poly.entity_id
_entity_poly.type
_entity_poly.pdbx_seq_one_letter_code
_entity_poly.pdbx_strand_id
1 'polypeptide(L)'
;MKTLLLPSLNSSPISTSLEMRLLSYFARQTIDQATLERIAPLLEQEINWIALVQMANIHGLIPQVYQNFLVVCPNLIPEELLSTLKVRFHLNTLRNQYLIKELIRVLELLESHGISAVPFKGPTLAVLAYGSLSLRQFNDLDIWVHEHDFFKARTILLSDCYQCGLTLHYIGDAESQELGFMRRWGEYPLRHKNGKIMVDLHGRLVAGEFPILSAKFDVFWENLVPVSLVGTQVATLSPEDLLLYLCVHGTKDLWERLNWVCDISGLVSGHPQMNWSQVIEEAKRLEIEQVLYFGLSLARDILALTLPQAVARHVDDKFTKEELSVQIQNRILSGIRPQDIEYSHCQRFYFYSQLLENRRDQCLYYLRFSSRWLFSWLRPNIHDQAFISLPRQCYALYYFIRPIRLLVQFADNTFQRLSKAKSNE
;
A
#
# COMPACT_ATOMS: atom_id res chain seq x y z
N MET A 1 23.32 13.88 12.17
CA MET A 1 22.77 13.88 10.79
C MET A 1 22.94 12.56 10.04
N LYS A 2 23.86 11.64 10.42
CA LYS A 2 24.01 10.30 9.80
C LYS A 2 23.05 9.21 10.32
N THR A 3 22.16 9.51 11.26
CA THR A 3 21.32 8.52 11.99
C THR A 3 19.83 8.73 11.75
N LEU A 4 19.44 9.15 10.54
CA LEU A 4 18.05 9.29 10.10
C LEU A 4 17.68 8.33 8.95
N LEU A 5 18.60 7.46 8.56
CA LEU A 5 18.37 6.43 7.56
C LEU A 5 17.31 5.44 8.05
N LEU A 6 16.49 4.90 7.13
CA LEU A 6 15.75 3.66 7.34
C LEU A 6 16.73 2.61 7.92
N PRO A 7 16.31 1.73 8.84
CA PRO A 7 17.21 1.00 9.74
C PRO A 7 18.44 0.44 9.00
N SER A 8 19.60 1.05 9.30
CA SER A 8 20.96 0.68 8.87
C SER A 8 21.06 -0.17 7.60
N LEU A 9 20.76 0.40 6.44
CA LEU A 9 21.35 -0.06 5.20
C LEU A 9 22.47 0.92 4.86
N ASN A 10 23.69 0.56 5.26
CA ASN A 10 24.88 1.16 4.66
C ASN A 10 24.67 1.14 3.13
N SER A 11 25.10 2.18 2.44
CA SER A 11 25.10 2.25 0.96
C SER A 11 25.95 1.14 0.29
N SER A 12 26.62 0.30 1.08
CA SER A 12 27.18 -0.97 0.64
C SER A 12 26.07 -1.92 0.20
N PRO A 13 26.16 -2.56 -0.99
CA PRO A 13 25.16 -3.51 -1.43
C PRO A 13 25.06 -4.64 -0.40
N ILE A 14 23.89 -4.77 0.22
CA ILE A 14 23.53 -5.98 0.96
C ILE A 14 23.65 -7.11 -0.07
N SER A 15 24.36 -8.19 0.26
CA SER A 15 24.43 -9.36 -0.60
C SER A 15 23.00 -9.91 -0.77
N THR A 16 22.36 -9.59 -1.89
CA THR A 16 21.05 -10.13 -2.26
C THR A 16 21.17 -11.65 -2.32
N SER A 17 20.34 -12.37 -1.56
CA SER A 17 20.34 -13.83 -1.62
C SER A 17 20.07 -14.32 -3.04
N LEU A 18 20.59 -15.50 -3.38
CA LEU A 18 20.35 -16.13 -4.67
C LEU A 18 18.84 -16.23 -4.95
N GLU A 19 18.06 -16.62 -3.96
CA GLU A 19 16.61 -16.78 -4.04
C GLU A 19 15.90 -15.45 -4.31
N MET A 20 16.35 -14.34 -3.71
CA MET A 20 15.73 -13.03 -3.93
C MET A 20 16.10 -12.46 -5.31
N ARG A 21 17.32 -12.74 -5.80
CA ARG A 21 17.72 -12.42 -7.19
C ARG A 21 16.88 -13.20 -8.19
N LEU A 22 16.68 -14.50 -7.96
CA LEU A 22 15.81 -15.32 -8.79
C LEU A 22 14.36 -14.83 -8.74
N LEU A 23 13.86 -14.50 -7.54
CA LEU A 23 12.51 -13.97 -7.38
C LEU A 23 12.28 -12.68 -8.18
N SER A 24 13.24 -11.75 -8.23
CA SER A 24 13.08 -10.51 -9.01
C SER A 24 13.02 -10.77 -10.52
N TYR A 25 13.70 -11.80 -11.01
CA TYR A 25 13.55 -12.25 -12.40
C TYR A 25 12.18 -12.91 -12.65
N PHE A 26 11.75 -13.80 -11.75
CA PHE A 26 10.44 -14.46 -11.85
C PHE A 26 9.26 -13.52 -11.58
N ALA A 27 9.50 -12.33 -11.04
CA ALA A 27 8.49 -11.28 -10.87
C ALA A 27 8.19 -10.51 -12.17
N ARG A 28 9.05 -10.61 -13.20
CA ARG A 28 8.85 -9.90 -14.47
C ARG A 28 7.65 -10.46 -15.23
N GLN A 29 6.94 -9.58 -15.92
CA GLN A 29 5.76 -9.96 -16.71
C GLN A 29 6.14 -10.81 -17.93
N THR A 30 7.31 -10.54 -18.52
CA THR A 30 7.89 -11.33 -19.60
C THR A 30 9.34 -11.64 -19.28
N ILE A 31 9.80 -12.83 -19.68
CA ILE A 31 11.19 -13.25 -19.55
C ILE A 31 11.74 -13.37 -20.97
N ASP A 32 12.50 -12.35 -21.38
CA ASP A 32 13.17 -12.33 -22.67
C ASP A 32 14.44 -13.19 -22.68
N GLN A 33 15.02 -13.37 -23.86
CA GLN A 33 16.23 -14.18 -24.04
C GLN A 33 17.41 -13.66 -23.21
N ALA A 34 17.59 -12.34 -23.13
CA ALA A 34 18.63 -11.72 -22.33
C ALA A 34 18.45 -12.01 -20.83
N THR A 35 17.21 -12.08 -20.35
CA THR A 35 16.91 -12.48 -18.98
C THR A 35 17.18 -13.96 -18.76
N LEU A 36 16.82 -14.85 -19.69
CA LEU A 36 17.13 -16.28 -19.60
C LEU A 36 18.64 -16.53 -19.47
N GLU A 37 19.45 -15.85 -20.28
CA GLU A 37 20.92 -15.94 -20.22
C GLU A 37 21.48 -15.50 -18.86
N ARG A 38 20.83 -14.54 -18.19
CA ARG A 38 21.22 -14.11 -16.83
C ARG A 38 20.74 -15.06 -15.74
N ILE A 39 19.61 -15.74 -15.94
CA ILE A 39 19.05 -16.71 -14.99
C ILE A 39 19.81 -18.04 -15.05
N ALA A 40 20.23 -18.50 -16.23
CA ALA A 40 20.87 -19.80 -16.44
C ALA A 40 22.00 -20.13 -15.43
N PRO A 41 23.04 -19.28 -15.23
CA PRO A 41 24.10 -19.57 -14.26
C PRO A 41 23.65 -19.49 -12.79
N LEU A 42 22.49 -18.89 -12.50
CA LEU A 42 21.90 -18.87 -11.15
C LEU A 42 21.18 -20.18 -10.86
N LEU A 43 20.61 -20.82 -11.87
CA LEU A 43 19.90 -22.11 -11.75
C LEU A 43 20.84 -23.30 -11.55
N GLU A 44 22.13 -23.15 -11.86
CA GLU A 44 23.16 -24.17 -11.63
C GLU A 44 23.66 -24.21 -10.17
N GLN A 45 23.33 -23.19 -9.38
CA GLN A 45 23.70 -23.10 -7.97
C GLN A 45 22.71 -23.86 -7.07
N GLU A 46 23.12 -24.14 -5.83
CA GLU A 46 22.20 -24.72 -4.84
C GLU A 46 21.15 -23.68 -4.43
N ILE A 47 19.89 -23.92 -4.79
CA ILE A 47 18.77 -23.01 -4.52
C ILE A 47 17.92 -23.53 -3.38
N ASN A 48 17.67 -22.69 -2.38
CA ASN A 48 16.65 -22.96 -1.37
C ASN A 48 15.26 -22.61 -1.93
N TRP A 49 14.66 -23.56 -2.64
CA TRP A 49 13.33 -23.40 -3.25
C TRP A 49 12.23 -23.07 -2.24
N ILE A 50 12.33 -23.58 -1.00
CA ILE A 50 11.36 -23.29 0.07
C ILE A 50 11.42 -21.81 0.43
N ALA A 51 12.62 -21.25 0.62
CA ALA A 51 12.80 -19.84 0.93
C ALA A 51 12.28 -18.93 -0.20
N LEU A 52 12.55 -19.29 -1.47
CA LEU A 52 12.01 -18.56 -2.62
C LEU A 52 10.48 -18.53 -2.61
N VAL A 53 9.81 -19.68 -2.42
CA VAL A 53 8.34 -19.74 -2.38
C VAL A 53 7.77 -18.96 -1.20
N GLN A 54 8.44 -18.96 -0.04
CA GLN A 54 8.05 -18.15 1.12
C GLN A 54 8.14 -16.65 0.81
N MET A 55 9.23 -16.19 0.19
CA MET A 55 9.40 -14.79 -0.23
C MET A 55 8.37 -14.40 -1.30
N ALA A 56 8.11 -15.27 -2.29
CA ALA A 56 7.07 -15.07 -3.29
C ALA A 56 5.70 -14.85 -2.64
N ASN A 57 5.37 -15.63 -1.61
CA ASN A 57 4.13 -15.46 -0.87
C ASN A 57 4.06 -14.13 -0.11
N ILE A 58 5.15 -13.73 0.55
CA ILE A 58 5.24 -12.49 1.31
C ILE A 58 5.12 -11.26 0.40
N HIS A 59 5.76 -11.31 -0.76
CA HIS A 59 5.72 -10.24 -1.75
C HIS A 59 4.50 -10.29 -2.67
N GLY A 60 3.62 -11.30 -2.55
CA GLY A 60 2.39 -11.40 -3.35
C GLY A 60 2.60 -11.81 -4.81
N LEU A 61 3.64 -12.60 -5.09
CA LEU A 61 4.13 -12.96 -6.42
C LEU A 61 3.91 -14.42 -6.80
N ILE A 62 3.10 -15.17 -6.05
CA ILE A 62 2.88 -16.59 -6.33
C ILE A 62 2.43 -16.84 -7.77
N PRO A 63 1.51 -16.06 -8.37
CA PRO A 63 1.09 -16.30 -9.74
C PRO A 63 2.19 -16.09 -10.78
N GLN A 64 2.95 -14.99 -10.68
CA GLN A 64 4.07 -14.68 -11.58
C GLN A 64 5.13 -15.77 -11.50
N VAL A 65 5.50 -16.14 -10.27
CA VAL A 65 6.50 -17.18 -9.99
C VAL A 65 6.06 -18.52 -10.58
N TYR A 66 4.82 -18.94 -10.35
CA TYR A 66 4.31 -20.19 -10.91
C TYR A 66 4.32 -20.20 -12.44
N GLN A 67 3.84 -19.14 -13.10
CA GLN A 67 3.83 -19.07 -14.56
C GLN A 67 5.23 -19.08 -15.15
N ASN A 68 6.12 -18.24 -14.63
CA ASN A 68 7.46 -18.10 -15.16
C ASN A 68 8.32 -19.35 -14.89
N PHE A 69 8.09 -20.07 -13.81
CA PHE A 69 8.76 -21.36 -13.59
C PHE A 69 8.41 -22.42 -14.63
N LEU A 70 7.15 -22.51 -15.04
CA LEU A 70 6.72 -23.46 -16.07
C LEU A 70 7.40 -23.19 -17.42
N VAL A 71 7.75 -21.93 -17.69
CA VAL A 71 8.42 -21.52 -18.93
C VAL A 71 9.95 -21.70 -18.84
N VAL A 72 10.55 -21.28 -17.72
CA VAL A 72 12.01 -21.16 -17.60
C VAL A 72 12.67 -22.47 -17.18
N CYS A 73 12.12 -23.16 -16.18
CA CYS A 73 12.80 -24.30 -15.56
C CYS A 73 11.84 -25.34 -14.94
N PRO A 74 10.90 -25.91 -15.71
CA PRO A 74 9.88 -26.81 -15.17
C PRO A 74 10.46 -28.08 -14.51
N ASN A 75 11.68 -28.48 -14.89
CA ASN A 75 12.32 -29.72 -14.42
C ASN A 75 13.28 -29.51 -13.23
N LEU A 76 13.52 -28.27 -12.80
CA LEU A 76 14.49 -27.97 -11.73
C LEU A 76 13.86 -27.84 -10.34
N ILE A 77 12.54 -27.61 -10.27
CA ILE A 77 11.82 -27.45 -9.00
C ILE A 77 11.37 -28.82 -8.49
N PRO A 78 11.55 -29.12 -7.19
CA PRO A 78 10.96 -30.31 -6.58
C PRO A 78 9.46 -30.43 -6.86
N GLU A 79 9.01 -31.61 -7.29
CA GLU A 79 7.62 -31.85 -7.71
C GLU A 79 6.57 -31.44 -6.65
N GLU A 80 6.89 -31.62 -5.37
CA GLU A 80 6.06 -31.22 -4.24
C GLU A 80 5.86 -29.69 -4.17
N LEU A 81 6.92 -28.92 -4.43
CA LEU A 81 6.86 -27.46 -4.44
C LEU A 81 6.13 -26.93 -5.67
N LEU A 82 6.34 -27.54 -6.84
CA LEU A 82 5.58 -27.19 -8.04
C LEU A 82 4.09 -27.45 -7.85
N SER A 83 3.74 -28.59 -7.23
CA SER A 83 2.36 -28.92 -6.86
C SER A 83 1.77 -27.92 -5.87
N THR A 84 2.55 -27.48 -4.88
CA THR A 84 2.15 -26.45 -3.92
C THR A 84 1.86 -25.11 -4.61
N LEU A 85 2.74 -24.67 -5.52
CA LEU A 85 2.55 -23.44 -6.30
C LEU A 85 1.30 -23.52 -7.17
N LYS A 86 1.08 -24.65 -7.86
CA LYS A 86 -0.12 -24.91 -8.65
C LYS A 86 -1.39 -24.80 -7.82
N VAL A 87 -1.44 -25.44 -6.65
CA VAL A 87 -2.59 -25.35 -5.72
C VAL A 87 -2.82 -23.90 -5.30
N ARG A 88 -1.77 -23.16 -4.90
CA ARG A 88 -1.90 -21.76 -4.50
C ARG A 88 -2.37 -20.85 -5.64
N PHE A 89 -1.90 -21.09 -6.87
CA PHE A 89 -2.35 -20.37 -8.06
C PHE A 89 -3.86 -20.57 -8.32
N HIS A 90 -4.33 -21.82 -8.26
CA HIS A 90 -5.75 -22.11 -8.42
C HIS A 90 -6.60 -21.55 -7.28
N LEU A 91 -6.13 -21.62 -6.03
CA LEU A 91 -6.81 -20.99 -4.89
C LEU A 91 -6.86 -19.46 -5.03
N ASN A 92 -5.81 -18.82 -5.56
CA ASN A 92 -5.82 -17.40 -5.89
C ASN A 92 -6.90 -17.09 -6.94
N THR A 93 -6.96 -17.88 -8.00
CA THR A 93 -7.96 -17.73 -9.06
C THR A 93 -9.39 -17.83 -8.53
N LEU A 94 -9.68 -18.86 -7.73
CA LEU A 94 -11.00 -19.05 -7.12
C LEU A 94 -11.35 -17.91 -6.15
N ARG A 95 -10.39 -17.45 -5.35
CA ARG A 95 -10.59 -16.30 -4.46
C ARG A 95 -10.90 -15.04 -5.25
N ASN A 96 -10.16 -14.77 -6.31
CA ASN A 96 -10.35 -13.58 -7.13
C ASN A 96 -11.71 -13.60 -7.82
N GLN A 97 -12.15 -14.74 -8.35
CA GLN A 97 -13.51 -14.90 -8.89
C GLN A 97 -14.58 -14.61 -7.83
N TYR A 98 -14.40 -15.11 -6.61
CA TYR A 98 -15.32 -14.86 -5.50
C TYR A 98 -15.37 -13.37 -5.12
N LEU A 99 -14.21 -12.70 -5.01
CA LEU A 99 -14.11 -11.28 -4.72
C LEU A 99 -14.71 -10.41 -5.81
N ILE A 100 -14.59 -10.80 -7.08
CA ILE A 100 -15.16 -10.05 -8.21
C ILE A 100 -16.68 -10.11 -8.21
N LYS A 101 -17.24 -11.30 -7.98
CA LYS A 101 -18.69 -11.46 -7.86
C LYS A 101 -19.24 -10.57 -6.75
N GLU A 102 -18.53 -10.51 -5.63
CA GLU A 102 -18.90 -9.65 -4.52
C GLU A 102 -18.72 -8.16 -4.84
N LEU A 103 -17.64 -7.78 -5.54
CA LEU A 103 -17.43 -6.41 -5.98
C LEU A 103 -18.59 -5.94 -6.85
N ILE A 104 -18.97 -6.70 -7.87
CA ILE A 104 -20.10 -6.36 -8.76
C ILE A 104 -21.38 -6.18 -7.94
N ARG A 105 -21.69 -7.11 -7.03
CA ARG A 105 -22.86 -7.02 -6.15
C ARG A 105 -22.85 -5.76 -5.28
N VAL A 106 -21.70 -5.40 -4.71
CA VAL A 106 -21.56 -4.20 -3.88
C VAL A 106 -21.74 -2.93 -4.72
N LEU A 107 -21.19 -2.90 -5.94
CA LEU A 107 -21.38 -1.77 -6.85
C LEU A 107 -22.85 -1.59 -7.24
N GLU A 108 -23.54 -2.67 -7.61
CA GLU A 108 -24.98 -2.67 -7.90
C GLU A 108 -25.81 -2.23 -6.68
N LEU A 109 -25.43 -2.68 -5.48
CA LEU A 109 -26.09 -2.27 -4.23
C LEU A 109 -25.95 -0.76 -3.99
N LEU A 110 -24.76 -0.19 -4.15
CA LEU A 110 -24.52 1.23 -3.97
C LEU A 110 -25.23 2.06 -5.06
N GLU A 111 -25.18 1.60 -6.31
CA GLU A 111 -25.86 2.22 -7.45
C GLU A 111 -27.38 2.25 -7.25
N SER A 112 -27.99 1.17 -6.75
CA SER A 112 -29.43 1.12 -6.45
C SER A 112 -29.88 2.14 -5.39
N HIS A 113 -28.94 2.67 -4.60
CA HIS A 113 -29.16 3.74 -3.64
C HIS A 113 -28.70 5.12 -4.15
N GLY A 114 -28.35 5.23 -5.44
CA GLY A 114 -27.90 6.46 -6.08
C GLY A 114 -26.50 6.90 -5.65
N ILE A 115 -25.61 5.96 -5.33
CA ILE A 115 -24.22 6.25 -4.96
C ILE A 115 -23.30 5.75 -6.07
N SER A 116 -22.53 6.67 -6.66
CA SER A 116 -21.45 6.32 -7.59
C SER A 116 -20.28 5.73 -6.82
N ALA A 117 -19.84 4.53 -7.23
CA ALA A 117 -18.77 3.79 -6.60
C ALA A 117 -17.77 3.28 -7.65
N VAL A 118 -16.48 3.49 -7.41
CA VAL A 118 -15.40 3.22 -8.36
C VAL A 118 -14.40 2.25 -7.76
N PRO A 119 -14.30 1.00 -8.22
CA PRO A 119 -13.16 0.16 -7.92
C PRO A 119 -11.92 0.68 -8.66
N PHE A 120 -10.75 0.70 -8.03
CA PHE A 120 -9.52 1.23 -8.64
C PHE A 120 -8.27 0.38 -8.41
N LYS A 121 -8.43 -0.77 -7.78
CA LYS A 121 -7.36 -1.70 -7.38
C LYS A 121 -7.86 -3.13 -7.51
N GLY A 122 -7.26 -4.07 -6.78
CA GLY A 122 -7.79 -5.43 -6.64
C GLY A 122 -8.11 -6.04 -8.00
N PRO A 123 -9.40 -6.34 -8.29
CA PRO A 123 -9.86 -6.82 -9.58
C PRO A 123 -9.53 -5.95 -10.80
N THR A 124 -9.78 -4.65 -10.75
CA THR A 124 -9.63 -3.80 -11.96
C THR A 124 -8.16 -3.66 -12.33
N LEU A 125 -7.29 -3.50 -11.33
CA LEU A 125 -5.84 -3.50 -11.53
C LEU A 125 -5.31 -4.85 -12.01
N ALA A 126 -5.91 -5.98 -11.61
CA ALA A 126 -5.52 -7.28 -12.14
C ALA A 126 -5.74 -7.37 -13.67
N VAL A 127 -6.87 -6.85 -14.16
CA VAL A 127 -7.16 -6.79 -15.59
C VAL A 127 -6.25 -5.78 -16.30
N LEU A 128 -6.16 -4.55 -15.78
CA LEU A 128 -5.41 -3.47 -16.42
C LEU A 128 -3.90 -3.79 -16.49
N ALA A 129 -3.29 -4.26 -15.39
CA ALA A 129 -1.84 -4.48 -15.36
C ALA A 129 -1.41 -5.86 -15.88
N TYR A 130 -2.25 -6.90 -15.75
CA TYR A 130 -1.83 -8.27 -16.06
C TYR A 130 -2.69 -8.95 -17.13
N GLY A 131 -3.77 -8.33 -17.61
CA GLY A 131 -4.68 -8.93 -18.59
C GLY A 131 -5.46 -10.14 -18.09
N SER A 132 -5.30 -10.50 -16.81
CA SER A 132 -5.90 -11.70 -16.23
C SER A 132 -6.11 -11.57 -14.73
N LEU A 133 -7.32 -11.92 -14.31
CA LEU A 133 -7.73 -11.93 -12.91
C LEU A 133 -6.92 -12.92 -12.07
N SER A 134 -6.34 -13.95 -12.66
CA SER A 134 -5.57 -14.98 -11.94
C SER A 134 -4.16 -14.54 -11.54
N LEU A 135 -3.64 -13.50 -12.19
CA LEU A 135 -2.22 -13.13 -12.09
C LEU A 135 -1.92 -12.17 -10.97
N ARG A 136 -2.91 -11.49 -10.39
CA ARG A 136 -2.68 -10.60 -9.25
C ARG A 136 -3.22 -11.21 -7.97
N GLN A 137 -2.46 -11.17 -6.89
CA GLN A 137 -2.96 -11.53 -5.56
C GLN A 137 -3.53 -10.29 -4.87
N PHE A 138 -4.76 -10.36 -4.37
CA PHE A 138 -5.40 -9.33 -3.55
C PHE A 138 -6.37 -9.96 -2.56
N ASN A 139 -6.63 -9.28 -1.44
CA ASN A 139 -7.42 -9.82 -0.32
C ASN A 139 -8.63 -8.96 0.04
N ASP A 140 -8.68 -7.76 -0.51
CA ASP A 140 -9.59 -6.66 -0.22
C ASP A 140 -10.14 -6.07 -1.54
N LEU A 141 -11.26 -5.38 -1.40
CA LEU A 141 -11.91 -4.63 -2.46
C LEU A 141 -11.84 -3.14 -2.11
N ASP A 142 -10.98 -2.41 -2.81
CA ASP A 142 -10.92 -0.95 -2.70
C ASP A 142 -12.04 -0.31 -3.53
N ILE A 143 -12.94 0.42 -2.87
CA ILE A 143 -14.07 1.09 -3.52
C ILE A 143 -14.06 2.56 -3.14
N TRP A 144 -13.93 3.44 -4.13
CA TRP A 144 -13.97 4.88 -3.94
C TRP A 144 -15.36 5.45 -4.18
N VAL A 145 -15.85 6.24 -3.23
CA VAL A 145 -17.09 7.02 -3.32
C VAL A 145 -16.78 8.48 -3.07
N HIS A 146 -17.65 9.39 -3.49
CA HIS A 146 -17.50 10.79 -3.13
C HIS A 146 -17.55 10.97 -1.60
N GLU A 147 -16.75 11.90 -1.05
CA GLU A 147 -16.69 12.14 0.39
C GLU A 147 -18.08 12.45 0.99
N HIS A 148 -18.96 13.11 0.23
CA HIS A 148 -20.32 13.43 0.68
C HIS A 148 -21.25 12.21 0.76
N ASP A 149 -21.00 11.16 -0.02
CA ASP A 149 -21.76 9.91 -0.02
C ASP A 149 -21.20 8.85 0.94
N PHE A 150 -19.97 9.05 1.45
CA PHE A 150 -19.25 8.08 2.25
C PHE A 150 -20.09 7.49 3.40
N PHE A 151 -20.78 8.32 4.18
CA PHE A 151 -21.59 7.84 5.30
C PHE A 151 -22.81 7.03 4.89
N LYS A 152 -23.44 7.43 3.79
CA LYS A 152 -24.57 6.71 3.22
C LYS A 152 -24.11 5.35 2.71
N ALA A 153 -23.00 5.30 1.97
CA ALA A 153 -22.38 4.06 1.49
C ALA A 153 -22.00 3.13 2.64
N ARG A 154 -21.33 3.65 3.67
CA ARG A 154 -20.99 2.90 4.90
C ARG A 154 -22.25 2.29 5.54
N THR A 155 -23.30 3.10 5.71
CA THR A 155 -24.54 2.67 6.37
C THR A 155 -25.24 1.56 5.59
N ILE A 156 -25.25 1.65 4.26
CA ILE A 156 -25.77 0.60 3.37
C ILE A 156 -24.98 -0.69 3.56
N LEU A 157 -23.64 -0.64 3.52
CA LEU A 157 -22.80 -1.82 3.69
C LEU A 157 -22.98 -2.48 5.07
N LEU A 158 -23.05 -1.69 6.14
CA LEU A 158 -23.30 -2.22 7.49
C LEU A 158 -24.66 -2.89 7.62
N SER A 159 -25.67 -2.38 6.90
CA SER A 159 -26.99 -3.00 6.81
C SER A 159 -26.95 -4.31 5.99
N ASP A 160 -26.00 -4.40 5.06
CA ASP A 160 -25.74 -5.54 4.17
C ASP A 160 -24.69 -6.51 4.73
N CYS A 161 -24.82 -6.86 6.01
CA CYS A 161 -23.96 -7.86 6.67
C CYS A 161 -22.46 -7.54 6.74
N TYR A 162 -22.02 -6.32 6.43
CA TYR A 162 -20.67 -5.87 6.78
C TYR A 162 -20.60 -5.38 8.22
N GLN A 163 -19.39 -5.41 8.76
CA GLN A 163 -19.06 -4.87 10.07
C GLN A 163 -17.68 -4.22 10.04
N CYS A 164 -17.53 -3.14 10.79
CA CYS A 164 -16.22 -2.58 11.04
C CYS A 164 -15.57 -3.30 12.23
N GLY A 165 -14.36 -3.82 12.03
CA GLY A 165 -13.57 -4.43 13.11
C GLY A 165 -12.74 -3.42 13.90
N LEU A 166 -12.80 -2.13 13.58
CA LEU A 166 -12.04 -1.10 14.28
C LEU A 166 -12.76 -0.68 15.55
N THR A 167 -12.09 -0.86 16.68
CA THR A 167 -12.45 -0.18 17.92
C THR A 167 -11.80 1.19 17.93
N LEU A 168 -12.56 2.25 17.67
CA LEU A 168 -12.07 3.63 17.79
C LEU A 168 -12.03 4.02 19.28
N HIS A 169 -10.83 4.30 19.79
CA HIS A 169 -10.55 4.55 21.21
C HIS A 169 -10.55 6.04 21.59
N TYR A 170 -11.39 6.85 20.93
CA TYR A 170 -11.47 8.29 21.19
C TYR A 170 -12.75 8.67 21.93
N ILE A 171 -12.71 9.80 22.62
CA ILE A 171 -13.88 10.40 23.27
C ILE A 171 -14.66 11.22 22.22
N GLY A 172 -15.96 10.94 22.04
CA GLY A 172 -16.84 11.60 21.06
C GLY A 172 -18.02 10.70 20.64
N ASP A 173 -18.98 11.20 19.87
CA ASP A 173 -19.99 10.33 19.23
C ASP A 173 -19.34 9.45 18.13
N ALA A 174 -19.94 8.30 17.86
CA ALA A 174 -19.33 7.30 16.97
C ALA A 174 -19.15 7.83 15.54
N GLU A 175 -20.12 8.57 15.00
CA GLU A 175 -20.09 9.07 13.63
C GLU A 175 -18.97 10.11 13.42
N SER A 176 -18.81 11.05 14.35
CA SER A 176 -17.70 12.02 14.34
C SER A 176 -16.33 11.33 14.41
N GLN A 177 -16.21 10.24 15.16
CA GLN A 177 -14.97 9.47 15.24
C GLN A 177 -14.65 8.77 13.93
N GLU A 178 -15.65 8.19 13.28
CA GLU A 178 -15.52 7.54 11.99
C GLU A 178 -15.20 8.53 10.87
N LEU A 179 -15.82 9.72 10.87
CA LEU A 179 -15.46 10.81 9.96
C LEU A 179 -13.99 11.19 10.11
N GLY A 180 -13.56 11.36 11.36
CA GLY A 180 -12.19 11.71 11.69
C GLY A 180 -11.20 10.62 11.30
N PHE A 181 -11.60 9.34 11.36
CA PHE A 181 -10.80 8.21 10.90
C PHE A 181 -10.71 8.19 9.37
N MET A 182 -11.85 8.23 8.67
CA MET A 182 -11.89 8.26 7.20
C MET A 182 -11.13 9.46 6.65
N ARG A 183 -11.35 10.67 7.15
CA ARG A 183 -10.61 11.85 6.66
C ARG A 183 -9.11 11.76 6.91
N ARG A 184 -8.71 11.05 7.98
CA ARG A 184 -7.31 10.85 8.33
C ARG A 184 -6.66 9.81 7.43
N TRP A 185 -7.30 8.67 7.19
CA TRP A 185 -6.68 7.52 6.53
C TRP A 185 -7.12 7.32 5.08
N GLY A 186 -8.20 7.98 4.67
CA GLY A 186 -8.83 7.93 3.35
C GLY A 186 -9.87 6.83 3.24
N GLU A 187 -9.72 5.80 4.06
CA GLU A 187 -10.42 4.53 3.97
C GLU A 187 -11.11 4.14 5.28
N TYR A 188 -12.08 3.25 5.17
CA TYR A 188 -12.79 2.65 6.29
C TYR A 188 -12.97 1.14 6.02
N PRO A 189 -12.26 0.29 6.77
CA PRO A 189 -12.26 -1.15 6.52
C PRO A 189 -13.54 -1.80 7.01
N LEU A 190 -14.18 -2.54 6.11
CA LEU A 190 -15.40 -3.30 6.35
C LEU A 190 -15.13 -4.78 6.07
N ARG A 191 -15.46 -5.64 7.03
CA ARG A 191 -15.40 -7.09 6.87
C ARG A 191 -16.81 -7.64 6.78
N HIS A 192 -17.08 -8.45 5.77
CA HIS A 192 -18.36 -9.16 5.72
C HIS A 192 -18.45 -10.18 6.86
N LYS A 193 -19.63 -10.41 7.44
CA LYS A 193 -19.84 -11.32 8.59
C LYS A 193 -19.39 -12.76 8.37
N ASN A 194 -19.31 -13.22 7.11
CA ASN A 194 -18.74 -14.54 6.77
C ASN A 194 -17.20 -14.63 6.95
N GLY A 195 -16.53 -13.50 7.25
CA GLY A 195 -15.11 -13.41 7.51
C GLY A 195 -14.20 -13.41 6.27
N LYS A 196 -14.76 -13.67 5.08
CA LYS A 196 -14.00 -13.94 3.85
C LYS A 196 -13.78 -12.74 2.93
N ILE A 197 -14.58 -11.69 3.09
CA ILE A 197 -14.53 -10.50 2.24
C ILE A 197 -14.14 -9.30 3.09
N MET A 198 -13.21 -8.51 2.56
CA MET A 198 -12.88 -7.18 3.04
C MET A 198 -13.18 -6.17 1.94
N VAL A 199 -13.87 -5.10 2.31
CA VAL A 199 -14.10 -3.92 1.49
C VAL A 199 -13.45 -2.75 2.22
N ASP A 200 -12.49 -2.11 1.58
CA ASP A 200 -11.96 -0.84 2.06
C ASP A 200 -12.75 0.26 1.34
N LEU A 201 -13.65 0.91 2.08
CA LEU A 201 -14.47 1.98 1.55
C LEU A 201 -13.68 3.29 1.63
N HIS A 202 -13.32 3.85 0.49
CA HIS A 202 -12.54 5.07 0.37
C HIS A 202 -13.47 6.26 0.16
N GLY A 203 -13.38 7.26 1.05
CA GLY A 203 -13.94 8.60 0.81
C GLY A 203 -12.94 9.53 0.09
N ARG A 204 -11.65 9.16 0.09
CA ARG A 204 -10.54 9.88 -0.53
C ARG A 204 -9.54 8.86 -1.06
N LEU A 205 -9.08 9.00 -2.29
CA LEU A 205 -8.05 8.12 -2.86
C LEU A 205 -6.72 8.21 -2.10
N VAL A 206 -6.32 9.42 -1.73
CA VAL A 206 -5.04 9.70 -1.06
C VAL A 206 -5.32 10.40 0.26
N ALA A 207 -4.73 9.89 1.34
CA ALA A 207 -4.82 10.46 2.68
C ALA A 207 -3.64 9.95 3.54
N GLY A 208 -3.80 9.92 4.86
CA GLY A 208 -2.78 9.40 5.78
C GLY A 208 -1.56 10.30 5.84
N GLU A 209 -0.47 9.83 5.25
CA GLU A 209 0.83 10.52 5.21
C GLU A 209 0.89 11.56 4.09
N PHE A 210 -0.06 11.53 3.14
CA PHE A 210 -0.20 12.52 2.07
C PHE A 210 -1.51 13.32 2.11
N PRO A 211 -1.92 13.89 3.26
CA PRO A 211 -3.23 14.54 3.39
C PRO A 211 -3.33 15.86 2.60
N ILE A 212 -2.21 16.39 2.08
CA ILE A 212 -2.21 17.57 1.22
C ILE A 212 -2.53 17.24 -0.24
N LEU A 213 -2.28 15.99 -0.64
CA LEU A 213 -2.58 15.49 -1.99
C LEU A 213 -4.04 15.06 -2.14
N SER A 214 -4.73 14.77 -1.04
CA SER A 214 -6.10 14.24 -1.03
C SER A 214 -7.05 14.97 -1.99
N ALA A 215 -7.21 16.29 -1.85
CA ALA A 215 -8.14 17.07 -2.67
C ALA A 215 -7.65 17.20 -4.12
N LYS A 216 -6.35 17.01 -4.38
CA LYS A 216 -5.79 17.10 -5.72
C LYS A 216 -6.21 15.90 -6.59
N PHE A 217 -6.49 14.74 -5.97
CA PHE A 217 -6.86 13.48 -6.65
C PHE A 217 -8.36 13.36 -6.98
N ASP A 218 -9.22 14.25 -6.47
CA ASP A 218 -10.66 14.20 -6.77
C ASP A 218 -10.97 14.45 -8.26
N VAL A 219 -10.05 15.09 -8.99
CA VAL A 219 -10.14 15.29 -10.45
C VAL A 219 -10.25 13.97 -11.23
N PHE A 220 -9.80 12.85 -10.66
CA PHE A 220 -9.80 11.55 -11.36
C PHE A 220 -11.22 11.01 -11.59
N TRP A 221 -12.23 11.56 -10.90
CA TRP A 221 -13.64 11.31 -11.23
C TRP A 221 -14.00 11.70 -12.67
N GLU A 222 -13.29 12.65 -13.28
CA GLU A 222 -13.60 13.18 -14.61
C GLU A 222 -13.09 12.27 -15.75
N ASN A 223 -12.16 11.35 -15.45
CA ASN A 223 -11.44 10.55 -16.45
C ASN A 223 -11.62 9.03 -16.26
N LEU A 224 -12.76 8.61 -15.69
CA LEU A 224 -13.04 7.19 -15.48
C LEU A 224 -13.23 6.45 -16.81
N VAL A 225 -12.69 5.23 -16.88
CA VAL A 225 -12.77 4.36 -18.06
C VAL A 225 -13.46 3.05 -17.72
N PRO A 226 -14.17 2.41 -18.67
CA PRO A 226 -14.78 1.11 -18.43
C PRO A 226 -13.73 -0.01 -18.49
N VAL A 227 -13.82 -0.98 -17.58
CA VAL A 227 -13.07 -2.24 -17.62
C VAL A 227 -14.03 -3.41 -17.49
N SER A 228 -13.76 -4.51 -18.21
CA SER A 228 -14.59 -5.71 -18.17
C SER A 228 -14.16 -6.64 -17.04
N LEU A 229 -15.05 -6.91 -16.09
CA LEU A 229 -14.90 -7.91 -15.05
C LEU A 229 -15.90 -9.05 -15.29
N VAL A 230 -15.42 -10.18 -15.83
CA VAL A 230 -16.26 -11.38 -16.08
C VAL A 230 -17.51 -11.04 -16.92
N GLY A 231 -17.35 -10.17 -17.92
CA GLY A 231 -18.44 -9.73 -18.81
C GLY A 231 -19.25 -8.53 -18.30
N THR A 232 -19.07 -8.10 -17.06
CA THR A 232 -19.69 -6.87 -16.52
C THR A 232 -18.76 -5.68 -16.71
N GLN A 233 -19.25 -4.60 -17.32
CA GLN A 233 -18.49 -3.35 -17.45
C GLN A 233 -18.59 -2.56 -16.14
N VAL A 234 -17.44 -2.19 -15.57
CA VAL A 234 -17.36 -1.30 -14.40
C VAL A 234 -16.46 -0.12 -14.70
N ALA A 235 -16.81 1.06 -14.20
CA ALA A 235 -15.95 2.25 -14.29
C ALA A 235 -14.76 2.13 -13.32
N THR A 236 -13.57 2.51 -13.76
CA THR A 236 -12.33 2.50 -12.97
C THR A 236 -11.43 3.67 -13.39
N LEU A 237 -10.29 3.87 -12.72
CA LEU A 237 -9.33 4.91 -13.09
C LEU A 237 -8.73 4.62 -14.48
N SER A 238 -8.45 5.67 -15.26
CA SER A 238 -7.65 5.56 -16.48
C SER A 238 -6.27 4.95 -16.15
N PRO A 239 -5.61 4.26 -17.10
CA PRO A 239 -4.25 3.74 -16.88
C PRO A 239 -3.25 4.84 -16.47
N GLU A 240 -3.40 6.05 -17.01
CA GLU A 240 -2.60 7.23 -16.68
C GLU A 240 -2.80 7.65 -15.22
N ASP A 241 -4.05 7.82 -14.77
CA ASP A 241 -4.37 8.23 -13.39
C ASP A 241 -4.04 7.12 -12.39
N LEU A 242 -4.27 5.86 -12.78
CA LEU A 242 -3.93 4.69 -11.98
C LEU A 242 -2.43 4.58 -11.76
N LEU A 243 -1.59 4.90 -12.76
CA LEU A 243 -0.14 4.93 -12.59
C LEU A 243 0.28 5.94 -11.52
N LEU A 244 -0.26 7.16 -11.58
CA LEU A 244 0.01 8.21 -10.59
C LEU A 244 -0.43 7.77 -9.18
N TYR A 245 -1.62 7.17 -9.08
CA TYR A 245 -2.12 6.61 -7.85
C TYR A 245 -1.21 5.49 -7.31
N LEU A 246 -0.76 4.56 -8.14
CA LEU A 246 0.10 3.44 -7.72
C LEU A 246 1.45 3.91 -7.20
N CYS A 247 2.04 4.95 -7.80
CA CYS A 247 3.27 5.56 -7.30
C CYS A 247 3.07 6.20 -5.91
N VAL A 248 1.94 6.88 -5.69
CA VAL A 248 1.60 7.42 -4.37
C VAL A 248 1.32 6.31 -3.36
N HIS A 249 0.61 5.24 -3.75
CA HIS A 249 0.32 4.10 -2.88
C HIS A 249 1.59 3.35 -2.47
N GLY A 250 2.45 3.01 -3.42
CA GLY A 250 3.74 2.39 -3.13
C GLY A 250 4.56 3.25 -2.18
N THR A 251 4.53 4.57 -2.37
CA THR A 251 5.19 5.51 -1.46
C THR A 251 4.55 5.53 -0.07
N LYS A 252 3.21 5.64 0.04
CA LYS A 252 2.45 5.61 1.31
C LYS A 252 2.81 4.39 2.14
N ASP A 253 3.02 3.25 1.51
CA ASP A 253 3.34 1.99 2.18
C ASP A 253 4.84 1.65 2.13
N LEU A 254 5.67 2.67 1.91
CA LEU A 254 7.13 2.63 1.94
C LEU A 254 7.75 1.65 0.95
N TRP A 255 7.05 1.14 -0.07
CA TRP A 255 7.55 0.13 -1.03
C TRP A 255 7.98 -1.19 -0.39
N GLU A 256 7.37 -1.57 0.72
CA GLU A 256 7.65 -2.82 1.44
C GLU A 256 7.49 -4.10 0.60
N ARG A 257 6.62 -4.11 -0.42
CA ARG A 257 6.36 -5.31 -1.23
C ARG A 257 6.72 -5.14 -2.70
N LEU A 258 7.33 -6.18 -3.27
CA LEU A 258 7.74 -6.20 -4.68
C LEU A 258 6.54 -6.23 -5.65
N ASN A 259 5.38 -6.77 -5.26
CA ASN A 259 4.19 -6.71 -6.12
C ASN A 259 3.74 -5.28 -6.45
N TRP A 260 3.99 -4.29 -5.60
CA TRP A 260 3.65 -2.90 -5.93
C TRP A 260 4.52 -2.34 -7.06
N VAL A 261 5.78 -2.77 -7.13
CA VAL A 261 6.66 -2.46 -8.27
C VAL A 261 6.21 -3.23 -9.52
N CYS A 262 5.73 -4.48 -9.34
CA CYS A 262 5.16 -5.29 -10.42
C CYS A 262 3.88 -4.69 -10.99
N ASP A 263 3.02 -4.11 -10.14
CA ASP A 263 1.79 -3.45 -10.57
C ASP A 263 2.09 -2.27 -11.51
N ILE A 264 3.13 -1.48 -11.21
CA ILE A 264 3.59 -0.39 -12.10
C ILE A 264 4.16 -0.95 -13.40
N SER A 265 5.06 -1.94 -13.30
CA SER A 265 5.69 -2.55 -14.47
C SER A 265 4.66 -3.18 -15.41
N GLY A 266 3.69 -3.91 -14.86
CA GLY A 266 2.60 -4.53 -15.61
C GLY A 266 1.66 -3.50 -16.22
N LEU A 267 1.29 -2.46 -15.47
CA LEU A 267 0.42 -1.39 -16.00
C LEU A 267 1.05 -0.67 -17.19
N VAL A 268 2.34 -0.29 -17.07
CA VAL A 268 3.06 0.39 -18.15
C VAL A 268 3.25 -0.53 -19.36
N SER A 269 3.69 -1.77 -19.14
CA SER A 269 3.93 -2.73 -20.22
C SER A 269 2.63 -3.16 -20.93
N GLY A 270 1.52 -3.24 -20.21
CA GLY A 270 0.20 -3.55 -20.75
C GLY A 270 -0.43 -2.40 -21.56
N HIS A 271 0.10 -1.19 -21.45
CA HIS A 271 -0.42 0.01 -22.11
C HIS A 271 0.67 0.73 -22.92
N PRO A 272 1.15 0.14 -24.04
CA PRO A 272 2.17 0.78 -24.88
C PRO A 272 1.71 2.11 -25.50
N GLN A 273 0.40 2.36 -25.53
CA GLN A 273 -0.22 3.60 -26.03
C GLN A 273 -0.46 4.64 -24.91
N MET A 274 0.06 4.42 -23.70
CA MET A 274 -0.12 5.34 -22.57
C MET A 274 0.29 6.77 -22.95
N ASN A 275 -0.58 7.73 -22.62
CA ASN A 275 -0.33 9.14 -22.91
C ASN A 275 0.63 9.74 -21.89
N TRP A 276 1.93 9.55 -22.11
CA TRP A 276 2.98 10.04 -21.21
C TRP A 276 3.01 11.56 -21.05
N SER A 277 2.59 12.32 -22.06
CA SER A 277 2.47 13.78 -21.93
C SER A 277 1.44 14.15 -20.88
N GLN A 278 0.27 13.51 -20.91
CA GLN A 278 -0.77 13.68 -19.89
C GLN A 278 -0.28 13.23 -18.51
N VAL A 279 0.35 12.06 -18.39
CA VAL A 279 0.88 11.56 -17.10
C VAL A 279 1.84 12.56 -16.47
N ILE A 280 2.78 13.10 -17.25
CA ILE A 280 3.80 14.05 -16.76
C ILE A 280 3.16 15.41 -16.43
N GLU A 281 2.23 15.90 -17.26
CA GLU A 281 1.51 17.16 -17.00
C GLU A 281 0.67 17.06 -15.73
N GLU A 282 -0.02 15.95 -15.55
CA GLU A 282 -0.84 15.71 -14.37
C GLU A 282 0.01 15.50 -13.12
N ALA A 283 1.14 14.79 -13.21
CA ALA A 283 2.10 14.70 -12.11
C ALA A 283 2.63 16.07 -11.68
N LYS A 284 2.89 16.98 -12.64
CA LYS A 284 3.26 18.38 -12.36
C LYS A 284 2.14 19.15 -11.67
N ARG A 285 0.93 19.04 -12.19
CA ARG A 285 -0.26 19.71 -11.64
C ARG A 285 -0.55 19.26 -10.20
N LEU A 286 -0.33 17.99 -9.92
CA LEU A 286 -0.48 17.38 -8.59
C LEU A 286 0.73 17.64 -7.67
N GLU A 287 1.88 18.11 -8.20
CA GLU A 287 3.18 18.27 -7.53
C GLU A 287 3.73 16.95 -6.98
N ILE A 288 3.72 15.90 -7.81
CA ILE A 288 4.15 14.53 -7.48
C ILE A 288 5.11 13.92 -8.51
N GLU A 289 5.80 14.72 -9.33
CA GLU A 289 6.74 14.18 -10.33
C GLU A 289 7.82 13.29 -9.70
N GLN A 290 8.40 13.68 -8.55
CA GLN A 290 9.39 12.89 -7.83
C GLN A 290 8.80 11.56 -7.37
N VAL A 291 7.53 11.51 -6.98
CA VAL A 291 6.84 10.25 -6.61
C VAL A 291 6.63 9.36 -7.83
N LEU A 292 6.23 9.94 -8.96
CA LEU A 292 6.12 9.23 -10.24
C LEU A 292 7.48 8.65 -10.67
N TYR A 293 8.51 9.50 -10.76
CA TYR A 293 9.85 9.09 -11.17
C TYR A 293 10.46 8.09 -10.19
N PHE A 294 10.15 8.19 -8.89
CA PHE A 294 10.53 7.19 -7.90
C PHE A 294 9.97 5.80 -8.26
N GLY A 295 8.66 5.69 -8.48
CA GLY A 295 8.02 4.43 -8.85
C GLY A 295 8.54 3.86 -10.19
N LEU A 296 8.71 4.71 -11.20
CA LEU A 296 9.27 4.31 -12.49
C LEU A 296 10.73 3.85 -12.36
N SER A 297 11.54 4.51 -11.53
CA SER A 297 12.93 4.11 -11.27
C SER A 297 13.00 2.71 -10.64
N LEU A 298 12.14 2.41 -9.67
CA LEU A 298 12.09 1.08 -9.05
C LEU A 298 11.67 0.01 -10.06
N ALA A 299 10.67 0.28 -10.88
CA ALA A 299 10.22 -0.67 -11.91
C ALA A 299 11.29 -0.91 -12.98
N ARG A 300 11.97 0.15 -13.43
CA ARG A 300 13.09 0.06 -14.37
C ARG A 300 14.25 -0.73 -13.77
N ASP A 301 14.68 -0.40 -12.57
CA ASP A 301 15.94 -0.91 -12.03
C ASP A 301 15.79 -2.33 -11.45
N ILE A 302 14.64 -2.66 -10.83
CA ILE A 302 14.39 -3.99 -10.27
C ILE A 302 13.88 -4.97 -11.33
N LEU A 303 12.92 -4.55 -12.16
CA LEU A 303 12.19 -5.42 -13.09
C LEU A 303 12.59 -5.25 -14.55
N ALA A 304 13.57 -4.40 -14.86
CA ALA A 304 13.99 -4.06 -16.22
C ALA A 304 12.84 -3.52 -17.10
N LEU A 305 11.91 -2.76 -16.50
CA LEU A 305 10.86 -2.08 -17.26
C LEU A 305 11.47 -1.19 -18.35
N THR A 306 11.04 -1.41 -19.59
CA THR A 306 11.43 -0.56 -20.71
C THR A 306 10.48 0.63 -20.80
N LEU A 307 11.02 1.83 -20.58
CA LEU A 307 10.29 3.08 -20.75
C LEU A 307 10.55 3.66 -22.15
N PRO A 308 9.60 4.37 -22.76
CA PRO A 308 9.88 5.16 -23.96
C PRO A 308 11.05 6.11 -23.73
N GLN A 309 11.94 6.25 -24.71
CA GLN A 309 13.19 7.01 -24.56
C GLN A 309 12.99 8.43 -24.02
N ALA A 310 11.91 9.10 -24.43
CA ALA A 310 11.55 10.43 -23.94
C ALA A 310 11.26 10.43 -22.43
N VAL A 311 10.54 9.43 -21.93
CA VAL A 311 10.18 9.27 -20.52
C VAL A 311 11.41 8.88 -19.71
N ALA A 312 12.22 7.93 -20.21
CA ALA A 312 13.48 7.54 -19.56
C ALA A 312 14.40 8.75 -19.34
N ARG A 313 14.55 9.62 -20.35
CA ARG A 313 15.29 10.89 -20.21
C ARG A 313 14.69 11.82 -19.17
N HIS A 314 13.37 11.93 -19.09
CA HIS A 314 12.73 12.73 -18.03
C HIS A 314 13.06 12.18 -16.65
N VAL A 315 13.02 10.86 -16.46
CA VAL A 315 13.45 10.23 -15.19
C VAL A 315 14.91 10.57 -14.91
N ASP A 316 15.81 10.36 -15.86
CA ASP A 316 17.25 10.58 -15.66
C ASP A 316 17.62 12.06 -15.41
N ASP A 317 16.92 13.00 -16.05
CA ASP A 317 17.20 14.43 -15.96
C ASP A 317 16.52 15.12 -14.76
N LYS A 318 15.36 14.60 -14.30
CA LYS A 318 14.48 15.29 -13.34
C LYS A 318 14.31 14.56 -12.02
N PHE A 319 14.57 13.27 -11.97
CA PHE A 319 14.62 12.57 -10.69
C PHE A 319 15.83 13.08 -9.89
N THR A 320 15.63 13.24 -8.58
CA THR A 320 16.67 13.79 -7.68
C THR A 320 16.85 12.95 -6.42
N LYS A 321 16.28 11.75 -6.40
CA LYS A 321 16.16 10.89 -5.21
C LYS A 321 16.78 9.51 -5.48
N GLU A 322 17.86 9.47 -6.26
CA GLU A 322 18.55 8.25 -6.70
C GLU A 322 19.06 7.46 -5.49
N GLU A 323 19.68 8.13 -4.51
CA GLU A 323 20.18 7.48 -3.31
C GLU A 323 19.04 6.82 -2.51
N LEU A 324 17.88 7.49 -2.42
CA LEU A 324 16.70 6.94 -1.77
C LEU A 324 16.14 5.73 -2.55
N SER A 325 16.14 5.81 -3.89
CA SER A 325 15.71 4.70 -4.75
C SER A 325 16.60 3.48 -4.50
N VAL A 326 17.93 3.64 -4.51
CA VAL A 326 18.89 2.57 -4.21
C VAL A 326 18.68 1.98 -2.81
N GLN A 327 18.41 2.81 -1.79
CA GLN A 327 18.11 2.31 -0.45
C GLN A 327 16.86 1.43 -0.42
N ILE A 328 15.79 1.85 -1.11
CA ILE A 328 14.55 1.07 -1.20
C ILE A 328 14.73 -0.20 -2.04
N GLN A 329 15.48 -0.14 -3.14
CA GLN A 329 15.84 -1.31 -3.95
C GLN A 329 16.59 -2.34 -3.10
N ASN A 330 17.65 -1.92 -2.40
CA ASN A 330 18.43 -2.78 -1.52
C ASN A 330 17.56 -3.40 -0.41
N ARG A 331 16.61 -2.63 0.14
CA ARG A 331 15.70 -3.13 1.15
C ARG A 331 14.74 -4.19 0.59
N ILE A 332 14.09 -3.92 -0.54
CA ILE A 332 13.22 -4.89 -1.21
C ILE A 332 14.00 -6.17 -1.51
N LEU A 333 15.22 -6.03 -2.02
CA LEU A 333 16.11 -7.14 -2.39
C LEU A 333 16.85 -7.77 -1.22
N SER A 334 16.71 -7.27 0.00
CA SER A 334 17.35 -7.88 1.19
C SER A 334 16.72 -9.22 1.59
N GLY A 335 15.50 -9.51 1.12
CA GLY A 335 14.73 -10.68 1.54
C GLY A 335 14.14 -10.57 2.96
N ILE A 336 14.36 -9.45 3.66
CA ILE A 336 13.74 -9.19 4.96
C ILE A 336 12.23 -9.08 4.76
N ARG A 337 11.48 -9.82 5.58
CA ARG A 337 10.03 -9.82 5.51
C ARG A 337 9.51 -8.44 5.95
N PRO A 338 8.59 -7.81 5.21
CA PRO A 338 8.03 -6.50 5.56
C PRO A 338 7.56 -6.37 7.02
N GLN A 339 6.91 -7.42 7.50
CA GLN A 339 6.38 -7.51 8.88
C GLN A 339 7.45 -7.49 9.97
N ASP A 340 8.70 -7.80 9.63
CA ASP A 340 9.83 -7.79 10.57
C ASP A 340 10.53 -6.41 10.58
N ILE A 341 10.12 -5.47 9.72
CA ILE A 341 10.72 -4.14 9.63
C ILE A 341 9.90 -3.16 10.48
N GLU A 342 10.52 -2.66 11.56
CA GLU A 342 9.96 -1.58 12.35
C GLU A 342 10.53 -0.23 11.93
N TYR A 343 9.66 0.66 11.46
CA TYR A 343 10.02 2.05 11.17
C TYR A 343 9.63 2.95 12.32
N SER A 344 10.59 3.70 12.85
CA SER A 344 10.30 4.80 13.75
C SER A 344 9.48 5.88 13.04
N HIS A 345 8.72 6.65 13.81
CA HIS A 345 7.98 7.80 13.28
C HIS A 345 8.89 8.80 12.54
N CYS A 346 10.12 9.01 13.02
CA CYS A 346 11.09 9.89 12.39
C CYS A 346 11.58 9.36 11.03
N GLN A 347 11.76 8.05 10.87
CA GLN A 347 12.17 7.44 9.61
C GLN A 347 11.07 7.56 8.55
N ARG A 348 9.82 7.25 8.93
CA ARG A 348 8.65 7.46 8.06
C ARG A 348 8.55 8.91 7.63
N PHE A 349 8.62 9.81 8.60
CA PHE A 349 8.58 11.25 8.39
C PHE A 349 9.64 11.72 7.39
N TYR A 350 10.90 11.32 7.62
CA TYR A 350 12.01 11.69 6.75
C TYR A 350 11.81 11.15 5.33
N PHE A 351 11.39 9.89 5.18
CA PHE A 351 11.10 9.27 3.89
C PHE A 351 10.07 10.08 3.09
N TYR A 352 8.91 10.39 3.68
CA TYR A 352 7.87 11.15 2.99
C TYR A 352 8.31 12.58 2.67
N SER A 353 9.03 13.24 3.59
CA SER A 353 9.50 14.61 3.36
C SER A 353 10.47 14.71 2.19
N GLN A 354 11.23 13.65 1.88
CA GLN A 354 12.15 13.65 0.74
C GLN A 354 11.44 13.70 -0.61
N LEU A 355 10.21 13.18 -0.68
CA LEU A 355 9.45 13.00 -1.92
C LEU A 355 8.43 14.12 -2.19
N LEU A 356 8.22 15.02 -1.23
CA LEU A 356 7.44 16.24 -1.43
C LEU A 356 8.27 17.27 -2.21
N GLU A 357 7.73 17.77 -3.32
CA GLU A 357 8.46 18.67 -4.24
C GLU A 357 8.44 20.13 -3.77
N ASN A 358 7.27 20.59 -3.30
CA ASN A 358 7.05 21.98 -2.96
C ASN A 358 7.50 22.25 -1.51
N ARG A 359 8.30 23.31 -1.30
CA ARG A 359 8.69 23.78 0.03
C ARG A 359 7.50 24.13 0.92
N ARG A 360 6.41 24.62 0.33
CA ARG A 360 5.16 24.87 1.05
C ARG A 360 4.57 23.57 1.59
N ASP A 361 4.47 22.55 0.75
CA ASP A 361 3.91 21.24 1.12
C ASP A 361 4.80 20.54 2.13
N GLN A 362 6.12 20.63 1.96
CA GLN A 362 7.10 20.22 2.96
C GLN A 362 6.84 20.92 4.31
N CYS A 363 6.81 22.25 4.36
CA CYS A 363 6.53 23.02 5.58
C CYS A 363 5.20 22.63 6.22
N LEU A 364 4.13 22.50 5.43
CA LEU A 364 2.83 22.06 5.92
C LEU A 364 2.88 20.63 6.45
N TYR A 365 3.66 19.75 5.83
CA TYR A 365 3.92 18.40 6.31
C TYR A 365 4.70 18.41 7.64
N TYR A 366 5.76 19.22 7.79
CA TYR A 366 6.48 19.43 9.07
C TYR A 366 5.53 19.91 10.17
N LEU A 367 4.70 20.92 9.88
CA LEU A 367 3.72 21.47 10.82
C LEU A 367 2.64 20.45 11.19
N ARG A 368 2.12 19.68 10.22
CA ARG A 368 1.14 18.62 10.46
C ARG A 368 1.73 17.46 11.25
N PHE A 369 2.96 17.07 10.96
CA PHE A 369 3.63 15.99 11.69
C PHE A 369 3.89 16.38 13.15
N SER A 370 4.44 17.57 13.39
CA SER A 370 4.70 18.08 14.74
C SER A 370 3.39 18.30 15.53
N SER A 371 2.38 18.91 14.90
CA SER A 371 1.06 19.07 15.52
C SER A 371 0.36 17.73 15.76
N ARG A 372 0.47 16.73 14.87
CA ARG A 372 -0.10 15.39 15.06
C ARG A 372 0.58 14.65 16.19
N TRP A 373 1.90 14.77 16.31
CA TRP A 373 2.64 14.20 17.44
C TRP A 373 2.17 14.83 18.76
N LEU A 374 2.09 16.16 18.80
CA LEU A 374 1.57 16.91 19.94
C LEU A 374 0.11 16.55 20.26
N PHE A 375 -0.77 16.49 19.25
CA PHE A 375 -2.17 16.15 19.42
C PHE A 375 -2.35 14.69 19.85
N SER A 376 -1.57 13.75 19.32
CA SER A 376 -1.61 12.36 19.78
C SER A 376 -1.22 12.24 21.26
N TRP A 377 -0.32 13.11 21.71
CA TRP A 377 0.10 13.16 23.10
C TRP A 377 -0.93 13.85 24.00
N LEU A 378 -1.63 14.88 23.51
CA LEU A 378 -2.60 15.68 24.28
C LEU A 378 -4.07 15.26 24.12
N ARG A 379 -4.43 14.47 23.10
CA ARG A 379 -5.82 14.11 22.82
C ARG A 379 -6.31 13.05 23.81
N PRO A 380 -7.42 13.31 24.52
CA PRO A 380 -8.05 12.33 25.37
C PRO A 380 -8.43 11.04 24.65
N ASN A 381 -8.29 9.92 25.34
CA ASN A 381 -8.67 8.59 24.88
C ASN A 381 -9.56 7.88 25.92
N ILE A 382 -10.02 6.68 25.59
CA ILE A 382 -10.88 5.90 26.50
C ILE A 382 -10.26 5.62 27.87
N HIS A 383 -8.94 5.63 28.01
CA HIS A 383 -8.28 5.46 29.32
C HIS A 383 -8.41 6.72 30.17
N ASP A 384 -8.48 7.91 29.55
CA ASP A 384 -8.80 9.15 30.25
C ASP A 384 -10.25 9.11 30.76
N GLN A 385 -11.18 8.57 29.96
CA GLN A 385 -12.57 8.34 30.37
C GLN A 385 -12.71 7.28 31.46
N ALA A 386 -11.92 6.20 31.40
CA ALA A 386 -11.89 5.17 32.43
C ALA A 386 -11.27 5.67 33.75
N PHE A 387 -10.35 6.64 33.66
CA PHE A 387 -9.72 7.26 34.82
C PHE A 387 -10.71 8.14 35.60
N ILE A 388 -11.48 8.98 34.90
CA ILE A 388 -12.57 9.78 35.50
C ILE A 388 -13.74 9.85 34.51
N SER A 389 -14.94 9.43 34.92
CA SER A 389 -16.15 9.53 34.08
C SER A 389 -16.77 10.93 34.19
N LEU A 390 -16.89 11.63 33.07
CA LEU A 390 -17.51 12.96 32.99
C LEU A 390 -18.77 12.92 32.10
N PRO A 391 -19.77 13.78 32.35
CA PRO A 391 -20.89 13.98 31.42
C PRO A 391 -20.40 14.64 30.12
N ARG A 392 -21.11 14.42 29.00
CA ARG A 392 -20.70 14.87 27.65
C ARG A 392 -20.37 16.36 27.55
N GLN A 393 -21.11 17.20 28.28
CA GLN A 393 -20.92 18.65 28.33
C GLN A 393 -19.54 19.04 28.86
N CYS A 394 -18.92 18.17 29.66
CA CYS A 394 -17.64 18.39 30.32
C CYS A 394 -16.47 17.69 29.60
N TYR A 395 -16.66 17.12 28.40
CA TYR A 395 -15.60 16.38 27.70
C TYR A 395 -14.35 17.23 27.39
N ALA A 396 -14.50 18.55 27.30
CA ALA A 396 -13.35 19.46 27.20
C ALA A 396 -12.38 19.33 28.39
N LEU A 397 -12.87 18.96 29.58
CA LEU A 397 -12.04 18.78 30.77
C LEU A 397 -11.06 17.61 30.64
N TYR A 398 -11.31 16.65 29.75
CA TYR A 398 -10.39 15.54 29.55
C TYR A 398 -9.01 15.97 29.05
N TYR A 399 -8.91 17.12 28.37
CA TYR A 399 -7.61 17.68 27.98
C TYR A 399 -6.76 18.10 29.19
N PHE A 400 -7.38 18.45 30.31
CA PHE A 400 -6.69 18.74 31.58
C PHE A 400 -6.46 17.48 32.42
N ILE A 401 -7.36 16.49 32.33
CA ILE A 401 -7.25 15.22 33.07
C ILE A 401 -6.11 14.36 32.50
N ARG A 402 -5.91 14.39 31.18
CA ARG A 402 -4.93 13.52 30.53
C ARG A 402 -3.49 13.72 31.02
N PRO A 403 -2.94 14.95 31.13
CA PRO A 403 -1.63 15.16 31.74
C PRO A 403 -1.52 14.57 33.15
N ILE A 404 -2.57 14.72 33.97
CA ILE A 404 -2.63 14.16 35.33
C ILE A 404 -2.57 12.63 35.27
N ARG A 405 -3.39 11.99 34.44
CA ARG A 405 -3.39 10.53 34.26
C ARG A 405 -2.04 10.02 33.77
N LEU A 406 -1.42 10.69 32.79
CA LEU A 406 -0.10 10.32 32.29
C LEU A 406 0.95 10.40 33.40
N LEU A 407 0.95 11.46 34.22
CA LEU A 407 1.85 11.59 35.37
C LEU A 407 1.67 10.47 36.39
N VAL A 408 0.43 10.11 36.72
CA VAL A 408 0.12 8.97 37.61
C VAL A 408 0.64 7.66 37.01
N GLN A 409 0.38 7.41 35.72
CA GLN A 409 0.84 6.21 35.02
C GLN A 409 2.38 6.12 34.95
N PHE A 410 3.07 7.24 34.77
CA PHE A 410 4.54 7.29 34.81
C PHE A 410 5.08 7.04 36.22
N ALA A 411 4.45 7.58 37.26
CA ALA A 411 4.83 7.34 38.65
C ALA A 411 4.68 5.86 39.03
N ASP A 412 3.54 5.23 38.69
CA ASP A 412 3.27 3.82 38.96
C ASP A 412 4.25 2.89 38.23
N ASN A 413 4.52 3.15 36.95
CA ASN A 413 5.48 2.35 36.17
C ASN A 413 6.92 2.48 36.70
N THR A 414 7.30 3.65 37.19
CA THR A 414 8.62 3.89 37.78
C THR A 414 8.75 3.17 39.12
N PHE A 415 7.69 3.22 39.94
CA PHE A 415 7.63 2.51 41.22
C PHE A 415 7.70 0.98 41.03
N GLN A 416 6.96 0.42 40.07
CA GLN A 416 7.01 -1.01 39.75
C GLN A 416 8.37 -1.47 39.20
N ARG A 417 9.08 -0.61 38.44
CA ARG A 417 10.44 -0.90 37.97
C ARG A 417 11.45 -0.89 39.10
N LEU A 418 11.34 0.06 40.03
CA LEU A 418 12.21 0.16 41.20
C LEU A 418 11.95 -0.97 42.21
N SER A 419 10.70 -1.42 42.37
CA SER A 419 10.37 -2.55 43.23
C SER A 419 10.85 -3.89 42.66
N LYS A 420 10.83 -4.07 41.34
CA LYS A 420 11.41 -5.25 40.67
C LYS A 420 12.95 -5.26 40.68
N ALA A 421 13.59 -4.10 40.65
CA ALA A 421 15.05 -4.00 40.77
C ALA A 421 15.53 -4.40 42.18
N LYS A 422 14.76 -4.04 43.23
CA LYS A 422 15.04 -4.39 44.62
C LYS A 422 14.72 -5.85 45.01
N SER A 423 14.01 -6.60 44.17
CA SER A 423 13.69 -8.02 44.42
C SER A 423 14.63 -9.00 43.70
N ASN A 424 15.58 -8.48 42.92
CA ASN A 424 16.60 -9.25 42.20
C ASN A 424 18.02 -8.99 42.75
N GLU A 425 18.13 -8.21 43.83
CA GLU A 425 19.26 -8.22 44.78
C GLU A 425 18.85 -9.05 45.99
#